data_AF-A0A081HX45-F1
#
_entry.id   AF-A0A081HX45-F1
#
_cell.length_a   1.000
_cell.length_b   1.000
_cell.length_c   1.000
_cell.angle_alpha   90.00
_cell.angle_beta   90.00
_cell.angle_gamma   90.00
#
_symmetry.space_group_name_H-M   'P 1'
#
loop_
_entity.id
_entity.type
_entity.pdbx_description
1 polymer ?
#
loop_
_entity_poly.entity_id
_entity_poly.type
_entity_poly.pdbx_seq_one_letter_code
_entity_poly.pdbx_strand_id
1 'polypeptide(L)'
;MYAAGSAVVAAGDGLAASLAILTAGLSAHTGVDRAGEVFGLGYQDTAESLLKAAAAAVNACRKCGAIIQQGAANYSNVDAASTLGGGGGVLQSPSPPAELAAPKAPGTMGPG
;
A
#
# COMPACT_ATOMS: atom_id res chain seq x y z
N MET A 1 -7.66 -19.47 4.99
CA MET A 1 -6.81 -18.72 4.04
C MET A 1 -7.45 -17.40 3.58
N TYR A 2 -8.73 -17.37 3.22
CA TYR A 2 -9.39 -16.12 2.79
C TYR A 2 -9.31 -14.98 3.83
N ALA A 3 -9.54 -15.29 5.11
CA ALA A 3 -9.38 -14.34 6.22
C ALA A 3 -7.93 -13.82 6.36
N ALA A 4 -6.93 -14.68 6.11
CA ALA A 4 -5.53 -14.27 6.15
C ALA A 4 -5.20 -13.29 5.02
N GLY A 5 -5.66 -13.55 3.79
CA GLY A 5 -5.52 -12.60 2.69
C GLY A 5 -6.22 -11.28 2.98
N SER A 6 -7.41 -11.33 3.59
CA SER A 6 -8.16 -10.13 4.02
C SER A 6 -7.39 -9.31 5.06
N ALA A 7 -6.71 -9.97 6.01
CA ALA A 7 -5.88 -9.29 7.00
C ALA A 7 -4.65 -8.60 6.37
N VAL A 8 -4.04 -9.19 5.35
CA VAL A 8 -2.92 -8.56 4.62
C VAL A 8 -3.40 -7.33 3.85
N VAL A 9 -4.57 -7.39 3.20
CA VAL A 9 -5.20 -6.21 2.56
C VAL A 9 -5.43 -5.11 3.59
N ALA A 10 -6.02 -5.45 4.75
CA ALA A 10 -6.30 -4.48 5.82
C ALA A 10 -5.03 -3.81 6.37
N ALA A 11 -3.92 -4.56 6.49
CA ALA A 11 -2.63 -3.99 6.87
C ALA A 11 -2.14 -2.96 5.84
N GLY A 12 -2.29 -3.26 4.54
CA GLY A 12 -1.99 -2.31 3.46
C GLY A 12 -2.85 -1.05 3.51
N ASP A 13 -4.15 -1.20 3.81
CA ASP A 13 -5.07 -0.06 3.93
C ASP A 13 -4.76 0.81 5.16
N GLY A 14 -4.35 0.22 6.27
CA GLY A 14 -3.86 0.96 7.44
C GLY A 14 -2.60 1.79 7.13
N LEU A 15 -1.68 1.22 6.33
CA LEU A 15 -0.51 1.96 5.84
C LEU A 15 -0.92 3.09 4.89
N ALA A 16 -1.88 2.83 3.98
CA ALA A 16 -2.39 3.83 3.06
C ALA A 16 -3.02 5.03 3.81
N ALA A 17 -3.79 4.77 4.87
CA ALA A 17 -4.38 5.81 5.71
C ALA A 17 -3.31 6.68 6.39
N SER A 18 -2.20 6.06 6.80
CA SER A 18 -1.08 6.76 7.45
C SER A 18 -0.24 7.59 6.46
N LEU A 19 -0.30 7.27 5.16
CA LEU A 19 0.53 7.92 4.13
C LEU A 19 0.20 9.41 3.97
N ALA A 20 -1.07 9.80 4.13
CA ALA A 20 -1.46 11.21 4.07
C ALA A 20 -0.85 12.02 5.23
N ILE A 21 -0.85 11.45 6.44
CA ILE A 21 -0.25 12.04 7.64
C ILE A 21 1.27 12.14 7.46
N LEU A 22 1.91 11.07 6.96
CA LEU A 22 3.34 11.07 6.66
C LEU A 22 3.70 12.15 5.64
N THR A 23 2.94 12.27 4.56
CA THR A 23 3.18 13.27 3.50
C THR A 23 3.12 14.68 4.07
N ALA A 24 2.13 14.98 4.91
CA ALA A 24 2.01 16.28 5.58
C ALA A 24 3.17 16.53 6.57
N GLY A 25 3.63 15.49 7.27
CA GLY A 25 4.75 15.58 8.20
C GLY A 25 6.12 15.77 7.54
N LEU A 26 6.22 15.57 6.22
CA LEU A 26 7.43 15.82 5.43
C LEU A 26 7.56 17.29 5.00
N SER A 27 6.65 18.18 5.39
CA SER A 27 6.86 19.61 5.16
C SER A 27 7.98 20.15 6.04
N ALA A 28 8.98 20.80 5.43
CA ALA A 28 10.12 21.38 6.13
C ALA A 28 10.41 22.80 5.62
N HIS A 29 11.07 23.62 6.44
CA HIS A 29 11.64 24.91 6.04
C HIS A 29 13.14 24.87 6.30
N THR A 30 13.92 24.76 5.23
CA THR A 30 15.34 24.39 5.34
C THR A 30 16.29 25.59 5.31
N GLY A 31 15.76 26.81 5.24
CA GLY A 31 16.52 28.05 5.13
C GLY A 31 16.72 28.49 3.68
N VAL A 32 16.90 29.80 3.48
CA VAL A 32 17.03 30.42 2.15
C VAL A 32 18.49 30.68 1.73
N ASP A 33 19.45 30.35 2.60
CA ASP A 33 20.87 30.35 2.24
C ASP A 33 21.24 29.09 1.43
N ARG A 34 22.44 29.11 0.81
CA ARG A 34 22.90 28.02 -0.06
C ARG A 34 22.98 26.66 0.64
N ALA A 35 23.32 26.62 1.92
CA ALA A 35 23.35 25.35 2.66
C ALA A 35 21.93 24.86 2.92
N GLY A 36 21.01 25.77 3.23
CA GLY A 36 19.58 25.47 3.39
C GLY A 36 18.90 24.95 2.12
N GLU A 37 19.26 25.50 0.95
CA GLU A 37 18.78 25.03 -0.35
C GLU A 37 19.28 23.61 -0.66
N VAL A 38 20.59 23.35 -0.49
CA VAL A 38 21.19 22.02 -0.75
C VAL A 38 20.57 20.96 0.16
N PHE A 39 20.39 21.28 1.45
CA PHE A 39 19.70 20.38 2.37
C PHE A 39 18.24 20.18 1.96
N GLY A 40 17.53 21.24 1.59
CA GLY A 40 16.14 21.21 1.16
C GLY A 40 15.89 20.30 -0.04
N LEU A 41 16.76 20.34 -1.04
CA LEU A 41 16.67 19.45 -2.20
C LEU A 41 16.92 17.99 -1.83
N GLY A 42 18.00 17.70 -1.08
CA GLY A 42 18.31 16.34 -0.64
C GLY A 42 17.24 15.74 0.27
N TYR A 43 16.66 16.55 1.15
CA TYR A 43 15.54 16.18 1.99
C TYR A 43 14.29 15.86 1.13
N GLN A 44 13.97 16.71 0.15
CA GLN A 44 12.81 16.52 -0.74
C GLN A 44 12.93 15.23 -1.57
N ASP A 45 14.10 14.95 -2.14
CA ASP A 45 14.34 13.71 -2.92
C ASP A 45 14.19 12.46 -2.06
N THR A 46 14.69 12.52 -0.82
CA THR A 46 14.58 11.43 0.15
C THR A 46 13.13 11.23 0.59
N ALA A 47 12.41 12.32 0.86
CA ALA A 47 10.98 12.33 1.18
C ALA A 47 10.15 11.71 0.05
N GLU A 48 10.42 12.08 -1.21
CA GLU A 48 9.71 11.52 -2.36
C GLU A 48 9.99 10.02 -2.53
N SER A 49 11.24 9.60 -2.34
CA SER A 49 11.62 8.19 -2.39
C SER A 49 10.92 7.36 -1.31
N LEU A 50 10.80 7.89 -0.09
CA LEU A 50 10.07 7.27 1.00
C LEU A 50 8.57 7.12 0.67
N LEU A 51 7.94 8.17 0.14
CA LEU A 51 6.52 8.14 -0.23
C LEU A 51 6.23 7.14 -1.36
N LYS A 52 7.13 7.03 -2.35
CA LYS A 52 7.08 6.00 -3.40
C LYS A 52 7.19 4.60 -2.82
N ALA A 53 8.14 4.37 -1.93
CA ALA A 53 8.31 3.07 -1.27
C ALA A 53 7.10 2.68 -0.43
N ALA A 54 6.53 3.61 0.33
CA ALA A 54 5.33 3.37 1.12
C ALA A 54 4.11 3.04 0.24
N ALA A 55 3.88 3.77 -0.85
CA ALA A 55 2.81 3.45 -1.79
C ALA A 55 3.01 2.08 -2.46
N ALA A 56 4.26 1.74 -2.83
CA ALA A 56 4.59 0.42 -3.36
C ALA A 56 4.31 -0.70 -2.34
N ALA A 57 4.62 -0.47 -1.06
CA ALA A 57 4.32 -1.41 0.02
C ALA A 57 2.81 -1.63 0.21
N VAL A 58 2.01 -0.56 0.17
CA VAL A 58 0.53 -0.67 0.18
C VAL A 58 0.05 -1.57 -0.97
N ASN A 59 0.52 -1.28 -2.18
CA ASN A 59 0.13 -2.03 -3.37
C ASN A 59 0.56 -3.50 -3.29
N ALA A 60 1.74 -3.78 -2.73
CA ALA A 60 2.22 -5.13 -2.50
C ALA A 60 1.34 -5.88 -1.51
N CYS A 61 0.98 -5.28 -0.37
CA CYS A 61 0.05 -5.88 0.60
C CYS A 61 -1.29 -6.24 -0.05
N ARG A 62 -1.90 -5.31 -0.79
CA ARG A 62 -3.18 -5.56 -1.47
C ARG A 62 -3.08 -6.68 -2.52
N LYS A 63 -2.01 -6.70 -3.32
CA LYS A 63 -1.76 -7.75 -4.32
C LYS A 63 -1.54 -9.12 -3.67
N CYS A 64 -0.69 -9.20 -2.65
CA CYS A 64 -0.45 -10.45 -1.90
C CYS A 64 -1.73 -10.97 -1.23
N GLY A 65 -2.49 -10.08 -0.60
CA GLY A 65 -3.76 -10.43 0.03
C GLY A 65 -4.79 -11.00 -0.95
N ALA A 66 -4.92 -10.38 -2.13
CA ALA A 66 -5.79 -10.89 -3.19
C ALA A 66 -5.32 -12.23 -3.76
N ILE A 67 -4.01 -12.45 -3.93
CA ILE A 67 -3.47 -13.75 -4.37
C ILE A 67 -3.82 -14.85 -3.35
N ILE A 68 -3.69 -14.57 -2.04
CA ILE A 68 -4.05 -15.51 -0.97
C ILE A 68 -5.56 -15.81 -0.99
N GLN A 69 -6.40 -14.79 -1.16
CA GLN A 69 -7.86 -14.94 -1.28
C GLN A 69 -8.24 -15.74 -2.52
N GLN A 70 -7.59 -15.49 -3.66
CA GLN A 70 -7.83 -16.23 -4.91
C GLN A 70 -7.44 -17.70 -4.75
N GLY A 71 -6.31 -17.99 -4.11
CA GLY A 71 -5.93 -19.35 -3.77
C GLY A 71 -7.00 -20.05 -2.93
N ALA A 72 -7.51 -19.38 -1.90
CA ALA A 72 -8.60 -19.90 -1.08
C ALA A 72 -9.90 -20.16 -1.88
N ALA A 73 -10.27 -19.23 -2.78
CA ALA A 73 -11.41 -19.39 -3.66
C ALA A 73 -11.24 -20.59 -4.61
N ASN A 74 -10.07 -20.74 -5.23
CA ASN A 74 -9.77 -21.87 -6.10
C ASN A 74 -9.90 -23.21 -5.35
N TYR A 75 -9.33 -23.32 -4.15
CA TYR A 75 -9.49 -24.53 -3.33
C TYR A 75 -10.95 -24.79 -2.98
N SER A 76 -11.73 -23.77 -2.61
CA SER A 76 -13.16 -23.96 -2.30
C SER A 76 -13.99 -24.42 -3.51
N ASN A 77 -13.66 -23.96 -4.71
CA ASN A 77 -14.33 -24.39 -5.95
C ASN A 77 -14.01 -25.86 -6.25
N VAL A 78 -12.75 -26.27 -6.08
CA VAL A 78 -12.33 -27.66 -6.28
C VAL A 78 -12.98 -28.59 -5.25
N ASP A 79 -13.04 -28.15 -3.98
CA ASP A 79 -13.72 -28.90 -2.92
C ASP A 79 -15.20 -29.07 -3.24
N ALA A 80 -15.91 -28.00 -3.60
CA ALA A 80 -17.34 -28.07 -3.95
C ALA A 80 -17.63 -28.94 -5.18
N ALA A 81 -16.68 -29.05 -6.12
CA ALA A 81 -16.79 -29.89 -7.31
C ALA A 81 -16.41 -31.37 -7.06
N SER A 82 -15.92 -31.72 -5.87
CA SER A 82 -15.42 -33.04 -5.56
C SER A 82 -16.55 -34.07 -5.38
N THR A 83 -16.46 -35.17 -6.12
CA THR A 83 -17.43 -36.29 -6.05
C THR A 83 -17.20 -37.22 -4.85
N LEU A 84 -16.13 -36.99 -4.07
CA LEU A 84 -15.78 -37.77 -2.87
C LEU A 84 -16.42 -37.22 -1.58
N GLY A 85 -17.54 -36.50 -1.69
CA GLY A 85 -18.22 -35.86 -0.56
C GLY A 85 -17.85 -34.40 -0.34
N GLY A 86 -17.36 -33.72 -1.38
CA GLY A 86 -17.22 -32.27 -1.38
C GLY A 86 -18.58 -31.59 -1.29
N GLY A 87 -18.76 -30.68 -0.35
CA GLY A 87 -20.04 -30.02 -0.11
C GLY A 87 -19.91 -28.67 0.59
N GLY A 88 -18.69 -28.14 0.67
CA GLY A 88 -18.41 -26.83 1.24
C GLY A 88 -18.97 -25.70 0.38
N GLY A 89 -19.29 -24.57 1.01
CA GLY A 89 -19.69 -23.36 0.29
C GLY A 89 -18.54 -22.79 -0.54
N VAL A 90 -18.83 -22.38 -1.77
CA VAL A 90 -17.87 -21.74 -2.66
C VAL A 90 -17.56 -20.33 -2.18
N LEU A 91 -16.28 -20.02 -2.01
CA LEU A 91 -15.83 -18.66 -1.75
C LEU A 91 -15.80 -17.87 -3.05
N GLN A 92 -16.22 -16.61 -2.98
CA GLN A 92 -16.12 -15.70 -4.11
C GLN A 92 -14.66 -15.32 -4.37
N SER A 93 -14.27 -15.27 -5.65
CA SER A 93 -12.99 -14.68 -6.05
C SER A 93 -12.89 -13.22 -5.57
N PRO A 94 -11.71 -12.79 -5.09
CA PRO A 94 -11.50 -11.40 -4.71
C PRO A 94 -11.59 -10.47 -5.92
N SER A 95 -12.05 -9.24 -5.68
CA SER A 95 -11.98 -8.18 -6.68
C SER A 95 -10.52 -7.78 -6.97
N PRO A 96 -10.21 -7.25 -8.15
CA PRO A 96 -8.89 -6.70 -8.45
C PRO A 96 -8.46 -5.68 -7.39
N PRO A 97 -7.21 -5.77 -6.88
CA PRO A 97 -6.68 -4.80 -5.91
C PRO A 97 -6.69 -3.38 -6.46
N ALA A 98 -7.14 -2.41 -5.66
CA ALA A 98 -6.98 -1.00 -5.99
C ALA A 98 -5.51 -0.58 -5.87
N GLU A 99 -4.99 0.10 -6.90
CA GLU A 99 -3.65 0.67 -6.87
C GLU A 99 -3.64 2.07 -6.26
N LEU A 100 -2.64 2.32 -5.41
CA LEU A 100 -2.34 3.61 -4.82
C LEU A 100 -1.18 4.24 -5.59
N ALA A 101 -1.41 5.44 -6.12
CA ALA A 101 -0.34 6.28 -6.63
C ALA A 101 0.43 6.92 -5.47
N ALA A 102 1.75 7.00 -5.61
CA ALA A 102 2.58 7.68 -4.61
C ALA A 102 2.27 9.18 -4.57
N PRO A 103 2.05 9.77 -3.39
CA PRO A 103 1.98 11.22 -3.26
C PRO A 103 3.36 11.83 -3.51
N LYS A 104 3.38 13.08 -3.99
CA LYS A 104 4.61 13.85 -4.14
C LYS A 104 5.05 14.40 -2.79
N ALA A 105 6.36 14.54 -2.61
CA ALA A 105 6.88 15.26 -1.45
C ALA A 105 6.47 16.74 -1.51
N PRO A 106 6.10 17.36 -0.38
CA PRO A 106 5.88 18.79 -0.32
C PRO A 106 7.18 19.57 -0.60
N GLY A 107 7.04 20.83 -1.01
CA GLY A 107 8.17 21.74 -1.17
C GLY A 107 8.85 22.06 0.16
N THR A 108 10.18 22.20 0.14
CA THR A 108 11.00 22.59 1.30
C THR A 108 11.30 24.10 1.37
N MET A 109 10.97 24.82 0.30
CA MET A 109 11.13 26.27 0.17
C MET A 109 9.79 26.96 0.54
N GLY A 110 9.62 27.31 1.81
CA GLY A 110 8.50 28.14 2.26
C GLY A 110 8.65 29.61 1.84
N PRO A 111 7.61 30.46 1.96
CA PRO A 111 7.77 31.90 1.81
C PRO A 111 8.68 32.38 2.94
N GLY A 112 9.85 32.90 2.58
CA GLY A 112 10.82 33.46 3.53
C GLY A 112 10.29 34.68 4.26
#